data_AF-A0A932HZX4-F1
#
_entry.id   AF-A0A932HZX4-F1
#
_cell.length_a   1.000
_cell.length_b   1.000
_cell.length_c   1.000
_cell.angle_alpha   90.00
_cell.angle_beta   90.00
_cell.angle_gamma   90.00
#
_symmetry.space_group_name_H-M   'P 1'
#
loop_
_entity.id
_entity.type
_entity.pdbx_description
1 polymer ?
#
loop_
_entity_poly.entity_id
_entity_poly.type
_entity_poly.pdbx_seq_one_letter_code
_entity_poly.pdbx_strand_id
1 'polypeptide(L)' 'MKLKIILEPSDEGGFTVYAPSLPGCVSEGETEEEALANIREAIELYLESAEDDALPAEKAKVMELVL' A
#
# COMPACT_ATOMS: atom_id res chain seq x y z
N MET A 1 -0.81 5.15 10.36
CA MET A 1 0.43 4.79 9.64
C MET A 1 0.81 5.93 8.70
N LYS A 2 2.09 6.19 8.42
CA LYS A 2 2.52 7.15 7.40
C LYS A 2 3.34 6.39 6.35
N LEU A 3 2.88 6.40 5.11
CA LEU A 3 3.52 5.71 3.99
C LEU A 3 3.95 6.74 2.95
N LYS A 4 5.09 6.47 2.31
CA LYS A 4 5.50 7.21 1.12
C LYS A 4 4.84 6.56 -0.09
N ILE A 5 4.25 7.39 -0.94
CA ILE A 5 3.71 6.99 -2.23
C ILE A 5 4.42 7.76 -3.34
N ILE A 6 4.44 7.17 -4.52
CA ILE A 6 4.88 7.81 -5.76
C ILE A 6 3.65 7.88 -6.66
N LEU A 7 3.39 9.07 -7.19
CA LEU A 7 2.29 9.35 -8.11
C LEU A 7 2.90 9.80 -9.44
N GLU A 8 2.60 9.07 -10.50
CA GLU A 8 3.17 9.25 -11.83
C GLU A 8 2.03 9.55 -12.82
N PRO A 9 2.10 10.65 -13.57
CA PRO A 9 1.14 10.89 -14.66
C PRO A 9 1.38 9.89 -15.79
N SER A 10 0.30 9.42 -16.42
CA SER A 10 0.36 8.52 -17.57
C SER A 10 0.32 9.29 -18.90
N ASP A 11 1.00 8.78 -19.92
CA ASP A 11 1.02 9.34 -21.28
C ASP A 11 -0.38 9.31 -21.94
N GLU A 12 -1.25 8.38 -21.53
CA GLU A 12 -2.62 8.25 -22.03
C GLU A 12 -3.63 9.11 -21.25
N GLY A 13 -3.15 9.84 -20.23
CA GLY A 13 -3.96 10.58 -19.27
C GLY A 13 -4.19 9.80 -17.96
N GLY A 14 -4.57 10.53 -16.90
CA GLY A 14 -4.70 9.96 -15.56
C GLY A 14 -3.35 9.77 -14.85
N PHE A 15 -3.39 8.98 -13.78
CA PHE A 15 -2.27 8.78 -12.86
C PHE A 15 -2.15 7.33 -12.43
N THR A 16 -0.91 6.85 -12.35
CA THR A 16 -0.54 5.61 -11.66
C THR A 16 0.07 5.97 -10.31
N VAL A 17 -0.22 5.18 -9.29
CA VAL A 17 0.25 5.43 -7.93
C VAL A 17 0.67 4.13 -7.25
N TYR A 18 1.75 4.16 -6.48
CA TYR A 18 2.26 3.00 -5.78
C TYR A 18 3.02 3.36 -4.51
N ALA A 19 3.07 2.43 -3.57
CA ALA A 19 3.82 2.59 -2.32
C ALA A 19 5.10 1.72 -2.35
N PRO A 20 6.31 2.31 -2.44
CA PRO A 20 7.55 1.52 -2.53
C PRO A 20 7.81 0.59 -1.34
N SER A 21 7.24 0.91 -0.17
CA SER A 21 7.32 0.09 1.03
C SER A 21 6.37 -1.11 1.03
N LEU A 22 5.43 -1.19 0.08
CA LEU A 22 4.44 -2.25 -0.06
C LEU A 22 4.54 -2.83 -1.48
N PRO A 23 5.50 -3.74 -1.74
CA PRO A 23 5.73 -4.28 -3.06
C PRO A 23 4.45 -4.90 -3.65
N GLY A 24 4.10 -4.49 -4.87
CA GLY A 24 2.89 -4.95 -5.57
C GLY A 24 1.62 -4.15 -5.25
N CYS A 25 1.66 -3.21 -4.29
CA CYS A 25 0.55 -2.31 -4.03
C CYS A 25 0.60 -1.12 -5.00
N VAL A 26 -0.16 -1.26 -6.09
CA VAL A 26 -0.27 -0.28 -7.19
C VAL A 26 -1.74 -0.02 -7.47
N SER A 27 -2.06 1.22 -7.84
CA SER A 27 -3.40 1.62 -8.28
C SER A 27 -3.32 2.71 -9.34
N GLU A 28 -4.47 3.09 -9.89
CA GLU A 28 -4.60 4.10 -10.94
C GLU A 28 -5.89 4.90 -10.80
N GLY A 29 -5.97 6.06 -11.45
CA GLY A 29 -7.18 6.89 -11.50
C GLY A 29 -7.10 7.94 -12.60
N GLU A 30 -8.25 8.44 -13.08
CA GLU A 30 -8.31 9.48 -14.11
C GLU A 30 -7.88 10.86 -13.55
N THR A 31 -7.96 11.04 -12.24
CA THR A 31 -7.55 12.24 -11.50
C THR A 31 -6.58 11.89 -10.36
N GLU A 32 -5.80 12.88 -9.88
CA GLU A 32 -4.95 12.66 -8.70
C GLU A 32 -5.78 12.24 -7.48
N GLU A 33 -6.94 12.85 -7.27
CA GLU A 33 -7.82 12.57 -6.14
C GLU A 33 -8.33 11.12 -6.17
N GLU A 34 -8.70 10.63 -7.36
CA GLU A 34 -9.13 9.26 -7.56
C GLU A 34 -7.99 8.27 -7.35
N ALA A 35 -6.82 8.50 -7.94
CA ALA A 35 -5.66 7.63 -7.75
C ALA A 35 -5.28 7.53 -6.26
N LEU A 36 -5.31 8.66 -5.54
CA LEU A 36 -5.05 8.70 -4.10
C LEU A 36 -6.11 7.97 -3.26
N ALA A 37 -7.38 8.02 -3.66
CA ALA A 37 -8.44 7.23 -3.02
C ALA A 37 -8.21 5.74 -3.25
N ASN A 38 -7.93 5.35 -4.50
CA ASN A 38 -7.79 3.94 -4.88
C ASN A 38 -6.55 3.29 -4.25
N ILE A 39 -5.40 3.98 -4.19
CA ILE A 39 -4.22 3.42 -3.50
C ILE A 39 -4.44 3.27 -2.00
N ARG A 40 -5.27 4.11 -1.39
CA ARG A 40 -5.58 3.98 0.03
C ARG A 40 -6.33 2.68 0.30
N GLU A 41 -7.35 2.38 -0.50
CA GLU A 41 -8.09 1.12 -0.41
C GLU A 41 -7.16 -0.09 -0.66
N ALA A 42 -6.30 -0.01 -1.68
CA ALA A 42 -5.33 -1.07 -1.97
C ALA A 42 -4.33 -1.31 -0.81
N ILE A 43 -3.91 -0.26 -0.11
CA ILE A 43 -3.04 -0.35 1.08
C ILE A 43 -3.79 -1.00 2.25
N GLU A 44 -5.04 -0.58 2.50
CA GLU A 44 -5.86 -1.15 3.57
C GLU A 44 -6.04 -2.66 3.36
N LEU A 45 -6.39 -3.10 2.14
CA LEU A 45 -6.51 -4.52 1.78
C LEU A 45 -5.18 -5.30 1.89
N TYR A 46 -4.07 -4.68 1.50
CA TYR A 46 -2.74 -5.30 1.60
C TYR A 46 -2.36 -5.59 3.06
N LEU A 47 -2.63 -4.63 3.96
CA LEU A 47 -2.31 -4.76 5.37
C LEU A 47 -3.23 -5.76 6.09
N GLU A 48 -4.52 -5.76 5.76
CA GLU A 48 -5.46 -6.78 6.29
C GLU A 48 -4.99 -8.19 5.94
N SER A 49 -4.58 -8.42 4.68
CA SER A 49 -4.05 -9.71 4.24
C SER A 49 -2.78 -10.12 4.99
N ALA A 50 -1.90 -9.15 5.27
CA ALA A 50 -0.67 -9.41 6.03
C ALA A 50 -0.94 -9.75 7.50
N GLU A 51 -1.99 -9.18 8.11
CA GLU A 51 -2.38 -9.48 9.48
C GLU A 51 -2.99 -10.88 9.60
N ASP A 52 -3.79 -11.33 8.63
CA ASP A 52 -4.39 -12.67 8.63
C ASP A 52 -3.35 -13.79 8.42
N ASP A 53 -2.34 -13.58 7.55
CA ASP A 53 -1.26 -14.54 7.35
C ASP A 53 -0.23 -14.55 8.50
N ALA A 54 -0.16 -13.47 9.28
CA ALA A 54 0.80 -13.30 10.36
C ALA A 54 0.26 -13.72 11.74
N LEU A 55 -0.69 -14.67 11.81
CA LEU A 55 -1.07 -15.29 13.08
C LEU A 55 0.17 -15.94 13.72
N PRO A 56 0.77 -15.34 14.75
CA PRO A 56 1.99 -15.87 15.32
C PRO A 56 1.63 -17.18 16.02
N ALA A 57 2.48 -18.19 15.88
CA ALA A 57 2.39 -19.36 16.76
C ALA A 57 2.33 -18.89 18.23
N GLU A 58 1.65 -19.63 19.11
CA GLU A 58 1.30 -19.24 20.49
C GLU A 58 2.46 -18.70 21.37
N LYS A 59 3.72 -18.89 20.94
CA LYS A 59 4.94 -18.44 21.64
C LYS A 59 5.80 -17.44 20.85
N ALA A 60 5.37 -17.03 19.66
CA ALA A 60 6.11 -16.07 18.85
C ALA A 60 5.95 -14.65 19.41
N LYS A 61 7.00 -13.85 19.30
CA LYS A 61 7.00 -12.43 19.67
C LYS A 61 7.07 -11.58 18.41
N VAL A 62 6.05 -10.76 18.21
CA VAL A 62 6.09 -9.68 17.21
C VAL A 62 6.93 -8.55 17.79
N MET A 63 7.94 -8.09 17.05
CA MET A 63 8.83 -7.02 17.47
C MET A 63 9.05 -6.07 16.29
N GLU A 64 8.94 -4.77 16.52
CA GLU A 64 9.35 -3.76 15.56
C GLU A 64 10.87 -3.55 15.69
N LEU A 65 11.59 -3.76 14.58
CA LEU A 65 13.02 -3.48 14.51
C LEU A 65 13.24 -2.17 13.77
N VAL A 66 13.78 -1.18 14.48
CA VAL A 66 14.27 0.07 13.89
C VAL A 66 15.80 -0.06 13.75
N LEU A 67 16.31 0.08 12.53
CA LEU A 67 17.74 0.00 12.21
C LEU A 67 18.49 1.28 12.60
#